data_AF-U7QA15-F1
#
_entry.id   AF-U7QA15-F1
#
_cell.length_a   1.000
_cell.length_b   1.000
_cell.length_c   1.000
_cell.angle_alpha   90.00
_cell.angle_beta   90.00
_cell.angle_gamma   90.00
#
_symmetry.space_group_name_H-M   'P 1'
#
loop_
_entity.id
_entity.type
_entity.pdbx_description
1 polymer ?
#
loop_
_entity_poly.entity_id
_entity_poly.type
_entity_poly.pdbx_seq_one_letter_code
_entity_poly.pdbx_strand_id
1 'polypeptide(L)'
;MYLDPSWAEKSQEKVKEDALIWWENRGNDKRDYKNGLAFIVPNLAQMDKARKGARTALAIASLVAQKKKYKFSAEDGEELGTKEKEANSEVEAALRRLYEYIILPVFNPNIQPPNKLEIIDLHSQINTSHKLQERVFEALKNHVFDSLTPNKLLRISRLDGEEKDYIQAEELVSYFFRFPNYPKL
;
A
#
# COMPACT_ATOMS: atom_id res chain seq x y z
N MET A 1 -3.18 3.00 -1.39
CA MET A 1 -3.15 3.79 -0.15
C MET A 1 -2.32 3.05 0.88
N TYR A 2 -1.24 3.66 1.32
CA TYR A 2 -0.45 3.14 2.44
C TYR A 2 -1.17 3.45 3.73
N LEU A 3 -1.53 2.42 4.49
CA LEU A 3 -2.21 2.59 5.78
C LEU A 3 -1.20 3.02 6.84
N ASP A 4 -1.70 3.73 7.84
CA ASP A 4 -0.91 4.27 8.95
C ASP A 4 -0.67 3.19 10.03
N PRO A 5 0.24 3.42 11.00
CA PRO A 5 0.61 2.45 12.02
C PRO A 5 -0.54 1.83 12.80
N SER A 6 -1.63 2.56 13.03
CA SER A 6 -2.76 2.09 13.84
C SER A 6 -3.44 0.85 13.24
N TRP A 7 -3.25 0.59 11.96
CA TRP A 7 -3.78 -0.60 11.29
C TRP A 7 -2.96 -1.85 11.56
N ALA A 8 -1.67 -1.73 11.90
CA ALA A 8 -0.81 -2.86 12.21
C ALA A 8 -1.15 -3.53 13.54
N GLU A 9 -1.79 -2.79 14.46
CA GLU A 9 -2.20 -3.27 15.79
C GLU A 9 -3.52 -4.06 15.75
N LYS A 10 -4.27 -3.97 14.63
CA LYS A 10 -5.57 -4.61 14.46
C LYS A 10 -5.40 -6.07 14.02
N SER A 11 -6.35 -6.92 14.39
CA SER A 11 -6.43 -8.27 13.81
C SER A 11 -6.73 -8.20 12.32
N GLN A 12 -6.36 -9.24 11.57
CA GLN A 12 -6.56 -9.27 10.11
C GLN A 12 -8.05 -9.17 9.74
N GLU A 13 -8.94 -9.74 10.56
CA GLU A 13 -10.40 -9.64 10.40
C GLU A 13 -10.86 -8.19 10.56
N LYS A 14 -10.35 -7.49 11.58
CA LYS A 14 -10.72 -6.10 11.84
C LYS A 14 -10.18 -5.16 10.76
N VAL A 15 -8.97 -5.41 10.25
CA VAL A 15 -8.42 -4.69 9.10
C VAL A 15 -9.33 -4.87 7.88
N LYS A 16 -9.81 -6.09 7.59
CA LYS A 16 -10.72 -6.36 6.47
C LYS A 16 -12.06 -5.63 6.64
N GLU A 17 -12.64 -5.69 7.83
CA GLU A 17 -13.90 -4.99 8.13
C GLU A 17 -13.77 -3.48 7.91
N ASP A 18 -12.73 -2.86 8.48
CA ASP A 18 -12.49 -1.43 8.36
C ASP A 18 -12.17 -1.03 6.91
N ALA A 19 -11.40 -1.86 6.18
CA ALA A 19 -11.12 -1.65 4.76
C ALA A 19 -12.39 -1.72 3.90
N LEU A 20 -13.32 -2.62 4.21
CA LEU A 20 -14.63 -2.70 3.56
C LEU A 20 -15.45 -1.44 3.80
N ILE A 21 -15.45 -0.92 5.03
CA ILE A 21 -16.14 0.33 5.38
C ILE A 21 -15.53 1.51 4.60
N TRP A 22 -14.21 1.59 4.52
CA TRP A 22 -13.51 2.64 3.76
C TRP A 22 -13.72 2.55 2.25
N TRP A 23 -13.88 1.32 1.75
CA TRP A 23 -14.20 1.07 0.36
C TRP A 23 -15.64 1.46 0.01
N GLU A 24 -16.59 1.21 0.91
CA GLU A 24 -18.00 1.53 0.71
C GLU A 24 -18.35 3.01 0.91
N ASN A 25 -17.59 3.73 1.74
CA ASN A 25 -17.93 5.09 2.16
C ASN A 25 -16.81 6.10 1.86
N ARG A 26 -17.19 7.37 1.72
CA ARG A 26 -16.29 8.53 1.60
C ARG A 26 -16.81 9.62 2.55
N GLY A 27 -16.17 9.76 3.70
CA GLY A 27 -16.69 10.66 4.75
C GLY A 27 -18.05 10.16 5.23
N ASN A 28 -19.09 11.00 5.11
CA ASN A 28 -20.45 10.66 5.54
C ASN A 28 -21.32 10.05 4.43
N ASP A 29 -20.83 9.99 3.19
CA ASP A 29 -21.60 9.51 2.04
C ASP A 29 -21.06 8.19 1.49
N LYS A 30 -21.86 7.56 0.61
CA LYS A 30 -21.42 6.39 -0.15
C LYS A 30 -20.37 6.76 -1.18
N ARG A 31 -19.42 5.85 -1.38
CA ARG A 31 -18.37 6.04 -2.38
C ARG A 31 -18.89 5.61 -3.75
N ASP A 32 -18.94 6.55 -4.69
CA ASP A 32 -19.22 6.26 -6.09
C ASP A 32 -18.02 5.59 -6.77
N TYR A 33 -16.82 6.14 -6.56
CA TYR A 33 -15.58 5.70 -7.20
C TYR A 33 -14.87 4.61 -6.40
N LYS A 34 -15.33 3.36 -6.56
CA LYS A 34 -14.87 2.19 -5.79
C LYS A 34 -13.65 1.49 -6.39
N ASN A 35 -13.32 1.72 -7.66
CA ASN A 35 -12.36 0.90 -8.39
C ASN A 35 -10.89 1.37 -8.32
N GLY A 36 -10.61 2.50 -7.65
CA GLY A 36 -9.25 3.06 -7.52
C GLY A 36 -8.53 2.77 -6.21
N LEU A 37 -9.04 1.86 -5.37
CA LEU A 37 -8.50 1.61 -4.04
C LEU A 37 -7.76 0.28 -3.94
N ALA A 38 -6.58 0.34 -3.33
CA ALA A 38 -5.83 -0.80 -2.80
C ALA A 38 -5.26 -0.35 -1.45
N PHE A 39 -5.37 -1.17 -0.42
CA PHE A 39 -4.92 -0.83 0.93
C PHE A 39 -3.66 -1.61 1.25
N ILE A 40 -2.54 -0.92 1.41
CA ILE A 40 -1.25 -1.54 1.73
C ILE A 40 -1.10 -1.52 3.25
N VAL A 41 -1.07 -2.70 3.87
CA VAL A 41 -1.18 -2.88 5.33
C VAL A 41 0.21 -2.98 5.98
N PRO A 42 0.49 -2.16 7.02
CA PRO A 42 1.79 -2.15 7.69
C PRO A 42 1.99 -3.38 8.59
N ASN A 43 3.27 -3.71 8.83
CA ASN A 43 3.69 -4.80 9.70
C ASN A 43 4.20 -4.25 11.04
N LEU A 44 3.52 -4.57 12.14
CA LEU A 44 3.81 -4.02 13.46
C LEU A 44 5.26 -4.24 13.90
N ALA A 45 5.79 -5.45 13.70
CA ALA A 45 7.15 -5.79 14.11
C ALA A 45 8.21 -4.97 13.35
N GLN A 46 8.01 -4.72 12.05
CA GLN A 46 8.92 -3.88 11.28
C GLN A 46 8.77 -2.40 11.65
N MET A 47 7.57 -1.94 11.98
CA MET A 47 7.36 -0.58 12.47
C MET A 47 8.10 -0.33 13.78
N ASP A 48 8.03 -1.26 14.73
CA ASP A 48 8.72 -1.13 16.01
C ASP A 48 10.24 -1.20 15.85
N LYS A 49 10.74 -2.05 14.95
CA LYS A 49 12.18 -2.06 14.58
C LYS A 49 12.61 -0.74 13.98
N ALA A 50 11.88 -0.21 13.01
CA ALA A 50 12.18 1.09 12.40
C ALA A 50 12.17 2.21 13.45
N ARG A 51 11.17 2.22 14.35
CA ARG A 51 11.05 3.21 15.43
C ARG A 51 12.21 3.11 16.42
N LYS A 52 12.58 1.90 16.84
CA LYS A 52 13.70 1.67 17.76
C LYS A 52 15.02 2.09 17.11
N GLY A 53 15.30 1.63 15.90
CA GLY A 53 16.50 1.99 15.14
C GLY A 53 16.61 3.50 14.92
N ALA A 54 15.52 4.16 14.54
CA ALA A 54 15.51 5.61 14.32
C ALA A 54 15.78 6.39 15.60
N ARG A 55 15.20 5.97 16.74
CA ARG A 55 15.50 6.57 18.05
C ARG A 55 16.98 6.43 18.40
N THR A 56 17.56 5.25 18.18
CA THR A 56 18.99 5.01 18.42
C THR A 56 19.87 5.88 17.52
N ALA A 57 19.57 5.93 16.21
CA ALA A 57 20.30 6.76 15.26
C ALA A 57 20.25 8.26 15.63
N LEU A 58 19.06 8.76 15.99
CA LEU A 58 18.89 10.16 16.43
C LEU A 58 19.61 10.45 17.75
N ALA A 59 19.62 9.51 18.69
CA ALA A 59 20.36 9.64 19.94
C ALA A 59 21.87 9.71 19.68
N ILE A 60 22.40 8.85 18.82
CA ILE A 60 23.82 8.86 18.42
C ILE A 60 24.17 10.19 17.72
N ALA A 61 23.35 10.63 16.76
CA ALA A 61 23.55 11.91 16.08
C ALA A 61 23.59 13.09 17.07
N SER A 62 22.71 13.08 18.09
CA SER A 62 22.69 14.08 19.16
C SER A 62 23.96 14.06 20.03
N LEU A 63 24.47 12.87 20.35
CA LEU A 63 25.73 12.71 21.09
C LEU A 63 26.92 13.21 20.28
N VAL A 64 27.00 12.83 19.00
CA VAL A 64 28.06 13.26 18.08
C VAL A 64 28.06 14.78 17.90
N ALA A 65 26.89 15.41 17.78
CA ALA A 65 26.77 16.86 17.73
C ALA A 65 27.31 17.55 18.99
N GLN A 66 27.21 16.87 20.15
CA GLN A 66 27.70 17.35 21.44
C GLN A 66 29.09 16.79 21.82
N LYS A 67 29.86 16.23 20.87
CA LYS A 67 31.16 15.58 21.14
C LYS A 67 32.14 16.41 21.98
N LYS A 68 32.16 17.74 21.78
CA LYS A 68 33.02 18.67 22.54
C LYS A 68 32.60 18.78 24.01
N LYS A 69 31.30 18.72 24.29
CA LYS A 69 30.72 18.81 25.64
C LYS A 69 31.02 17.54 26.45
N TYR A 70 30.93 16.38 25.81
CA TYR A 70 31.18 15.09 26.45
C TYR A 70 32.64 14.64 26.41
N LYS A 71 33.54 15.44 25.80
CA LYS A 71 34.98 15.16 25.70
C LYS A 71 35.28 13.75 25.14
N PHE A 72 34.54 13.35 24.11
CA PHE A 72 34.76 12.05 23.47
C PHE A 72 36.18 11.91 22.93
N SER A 73 36.77 10.75 23.16
CA SER A 73 38.02 10.32 22.55
C SER A 73 37.84 9.99 21.07
N ALA A 74 38.95 9.72 20.36
CA ALA A 74 38.88 9.26 18.97
C ALA A 74 38.19 7.88 18.87
N GLU A 75 38.45 7.00 19.84
CA GLU A 75 37.86 5.66 19.94
C GLU A 75 36.35 5.71 20.17
N ASP A 76 35.88 6.59 21.07
CA ASP A 76 34.44 6.83 21.28
C ASP A 76 33.75 7.31 19.98
N GLY A 77 34.45 8.13 19.19
CA GLY A 77 33.96 8.62 17.91
C GLY A 77 33.81 7.51 16.85
N GLU A 78 34.77 6.60 16.78
CA GLU A 78 34.72 5.44 15.88
C GLU A 78 33.63 4.44 16.29
N GLU A 79 33.47 4.18 17.59
CA GLU A 79 32.42 3.31 18.11
C GLU A 79 31.02 3.87 17.81
N LEU A 80 30.81 5.18 18.08
CA LEU A 80 29.55 5.86 17.76
C LEU A 80 29.26 5.84 16.26
N GLY A 81 30.28 6.05 15.42
CA GLY A 81 30.13 5.97 13.96
C GLY A 81 29.74 4.57 13.46
N THR A 82 30.26 3.52 14.11
CA THR A 82 29.88 2.14 13.80
C THR A 82 28.43 1.86 14.19
N LYS A 83 28.06 2.25 15.42
CA LYS A 83 26.67 2.13 15.92
C LYS A 83 25.67 2.93 15.10
N GLU A 84 26.06 4.10 14.59
CA GLU A 84 25.21 4.92 13.71
C GLU A 84 24.92 4.18 12.40
N LYS A 85 25.94 3.59 11.78
CA LYS A 85 25.77 2.81 10.54
C LYS A 85 24.88 1.59 10.76
N GLU A 86 25.08 0.88 11.87
CA GLU A 86 24.24 -0.27 12.24
C GLU A 86 22.79 0.14 12.46
N ALA A 87 22.54 1.21 13.23
CA ALA A 87 21.19 1.72 13.49
C ALA A 87 20.50 2.17 12.20
N ASN A 88 21.21 2.87 11.31
CA ASN A 88 20.66 3.29 10.01
C ASN A 88 20.36 2.09 9.09
N SER A 89 21.23 1.08 9.07
CA SER A 89 21.01 -0.16 8.32
C SER A 89 19.79 -0.92 8.84
N GLU A 90 19.60 -0.99 10.17
CA GLU A 90 18.41 -1.59 10.78
C GLU A 90 17.12 -0.85 10.38
N VAL A 91 17.15 0.50 10.40
CA VAL A 91 16.02 1.33 9.93
C VAL A 91 15.72 1.05 8.47
N GLU A 92 16.73 1.05 7.60
CA GLU A 92 16.54 0.82 6.17
C GLU A 92 15.96 -0.58 5.90
N ALA A 93 16.49 -1.61 6.55
CA ALA A 93 15.99 -2.97 6.43
C ALA A 93 14.54 -3.10 6.90
N ALA A 94 14.19 -2.44 8.02
CA ALA A 94 12.83 -2.41 8.55
C ALA A 94 11.87 -1.66 7.60
N LEU A 95 12.28 -0.52 7.06
CA LEU A 95 11.48 0.26 6.12
C LEU A 95 11.19 -0.50 4.81
N ARG A 96 12.15 -1.28 4.30
CA ARG A 96 11.94 -2.13 3.11
C ARG A 96 10.85 -3.18 3.30
N ARG A 97 10.59 -3.58 4.55
CA ARG A 97 9.60 -4.59 4.94
C ARG A 97 8.43 -3.98 5.74
N LEU A 98 8.30 -2.66 5.75
CA LEU A 98 7.34 -1.95 6.58
C LEU A 98 5.89 -2.36 6.31
N TYR A 99 5.62 -2.79 5.08
CA TYR A 99 4.31 -3.27 4.63
C TYR A 99 4.40 -4.72 4.16
N GLU A 100 3.41 -5.51 4.57
CA GLU A 100 3.42 -6.96 4.43
C GLU A 100 2.49 -7.44 3.32
N TYR A 101 1.29 -6.89 3.23
CA TYR A 101 0.30 -7.34 2.25
C TYR A 101 -0.59 -6.20 1.77
N ILE A 102 -1.22 -6.44 0.63
CA ILE A 102 -2.23 -5.57 0.04
C ILE A 102 -3.60 -6.20 0.26
N ILE A 103 -4.56 -5.42 0.74
CA ILE A 103 -5.98 -5.72 0.63
C ILE A 103 -6.51 -5.04 -0.62
N LEU A 104 -6.94 -5.85 -1.58
CA LEU A 104 -7.49 -5.40 -2.83
C LEU A 104 -8.99 -5.71 -2.89
N PRO A 105 -9.85 -4.68 -3.01
CA PRO A 105 -11.24 -4.88 -3.32
C PRO A 105 -11.43 -5.37 -4.76
N VAL A 106 -12.08 -6.52 -4.90
CA VAL A 106 -12.41 -7.14 -6.18
C VAL A 106 -13.90 -7.43 -6.24
N PHE A 107 -14.44 -7.41 -7.46
CA PHE A 107 -15.81 -7.83 -7.72
C PHE A 107 -15.83 -9.28 -8.20
N ASN A 108 -16.65 -10.11 -7.57
CA ASN A 108 -16.91 -11.47 -8.01
C ASN A 108 -18.44 -11.69 -8.10
N PRO A 109 -19.01 -11.84 -9.30
CA PRO A 109 -20.45 -11.99 -9.48
C PRO A 109 -21.00 -13.31 -8.92
N ASN A 110 -20.15 -14.29 -8.63
CA ASN A 110 -20.56 -15.63 -8.22
C ASN A 110 -20.72 -15.79 -6.69
N ILE A 111 -20.52 -14.71 -5.92
CA ILE A 111 -20.63 -14.71 -4.46
C ILE A 111 -21.60 -13.61 -4.00
N GLN A 112 -22.19 -13.78 -2.81
CA GLN A 112 -23.11 -12.81 -2.23
C GLN A 112 -22.65 -12.42 -0.81
N PRO A 113 -22.32 -11.14 -0.54
CA PRO A 113 -22.28 -10.02 -1.49
C PRO A 113 -21.18 -10.18 -2.55
N PRO A 114 -21.33 -9.60 -3.75
CA PRO A 114 -20.36 -9.73 -4.86
C PRO A 114 -19.03 -9.00 -4.60
N ASN A 115 -18.97 -8.27 -3.49
CA ASN A 115 -17.82 -7.52 -3.01
C ASN A 115 -16.91 -8.45 -2.20
N LYS A 116 -15.70 -8.70 -2.71
CA LYS A 116 -14.68 -9.51 -2.02
C LYS A 116 -13.45 -8.66 -1.75
N LEU A 117 -12.79 -8.95 -0.63
CA LEU A 117 -11.44 -8.47 -0.36
C LEU A 117 -10.46 -9.61 -0.62
N GLU A 118 -9.48 -9.37 -1.48
CA GLU A 118 -8.37 -10.28 -1.72
C GLU A 118 -7.12 -9.79 -1.03
N ILE A 119 -6.36 -10.74 -0.48
CA ILE A 119 -5.06 -10.46 0.13
C ILE A 119 -3.97 -10.86 -0.86
N ILE A 120 -3.08 -9.93 -1.13
CA ILE A 120 -1.87 -10.16 -1.93
C ILE A 120 -0.69 -9.97 -1.00
N ASP A 121 0.00 -11.07 -0.68
CA ASP A 121 1.21 -11.04 0.14
C ASP A 121 2.38 -10.48 -0.67
N LEU A 122 3.00 -9.40 -0.17
CA LEU A 122 4.14 -8.76 -0.81
C LEU A 122 5.45 -9.56 -0.62
N HIS A 123 5.54 -10.44 0.38
CA HIS A 123 6.75 -11.23 0.67
C HIS A 123 6.86 -12.50 -0.18
N SER A 124 5.74 -13.08 -0.58
CA SER A 124 5.70 -14.29 -1.42
C SER A 124 6.19 -14.07 -2.86
N GLN A 125 6.43 -12.82 -3.27
CA GLN A 125 6.85 -12.49 -4.62
C GLN A 125 8.39 -12.59 -4.75
N ILE A 126 8.84 -13.71 -5.36
CA ILE A 126 10.22 -14.20 -5.37
C ILE A 126 11.21 -13.32 -6.18
N ASN A 127 10.72 -12.44 -7.06
CA ASN A 127 11.56 -11.64 -7.98
C ASN A 127 11.43 -10.12 -7.80
N THR A 128 10.92 -9.69 -6.65
CA THR A 128 10.47 -8.31 -6.49
C THR A 128 11.60 -7.40 -6.05
N SER A 129 11.66 -6.21 -6.65
CA SER A 129 12.62 -5.16 -6.31
C SER A 129 12.79 -4.93 -4.81
N HIS A 130 13.99 -4.52 -4.38
CA HIS A 130 14.22 -4.12 -2.98
C HIS A 130 13.49 -2.82 -2.58
N LYS A 131 12.86 -2.10 -3.52
CA LYS A 131 12.06 -0.90 -3.25
C LYS A 131 10.60 -1.26 -3.07
N LEU A 132 10.02 -0.85 -1.95
CA LEU A 132 8.63 -1.14 -1.58
C LEU A 132 7.62 -0.75 -2.67
N GLN A 133 7.74 0.44 -3.26
CA GLN A 133 6.78 0.93 -4.25
C GLN A 133 6.74 0.04 -5.50
N GLU A 134 7.92 -0.39 -5.97
CA GLU A 134 8.05 -1.29 -7.12
C GLU A 134 7.42 -2.65 -6.80
N ARG A 135 7.56 -3.15 -5.56
CA ARG A 135 6.88 -4.37 -5.10
C ARG A 135 5.37 -4.27 -5.11
N VAL A 136 4.83 -3.14 -4.66
CA VAL A 136 3.38 -2.90 -4.67
C VAL A 136 2.85 -2.86 -6.09
N PHE A 137 3.54 -2.18 -7.01
CA PHE A 137 3.13 -2.16 -8.42
C PHE A 137 3.23 -3.53 -9.08
N GLU A 138 4.30 -4.27 -8.83
CA GLU A 138 4.44 -5.62 -9.37
C GLU A 138 3.35 -6.56 -8.84
N ALA A 139 2.99 -6.44 -7.56
CA ALA A 139 1.90 -7.20 -6.97
C ALA A 139 0.53 -6.87 -7.56
N LEU A 140 0.36 -5.62 -8.02
CA LEU A 140 -0.88 -5.14 -8.62
C LEU A 140 -0.92 -5.28 -10.15
N LYS A 141 0.16 -5.70 -10.82
CA LYS A 141 0.27 -5.72 -12.29
C LYS A 141 -0.80 -6.57 -13.01
N ASN A 142 -1.32 -7.60 -12.33
CA ASN A 142 -2.38 -8.46 -12.88
C ASN A 142 -3.79 -7.91 -12.60
N HIS A 143 -3.90 -6.87 -11.78
CA HIS A 143 -5.15 -6.26 -11.35
C HIS A 143 -5.34 -4.85 -11.90
N VAL A 144 -4.23 -4.14 -12.15
CA VAL A 144 -4.17 -2.79 -12.70
C VAL A 144 -3.62 -2.85 -14.13
N PHE A 145 -4.30 -2.18 -15.05
CA PHE A 145 -3.96 -2.20 -16.47
C PHE A 145 -3.53 -0.80 -16.91
N ASP A 146 -2.43 -0.73 -17.66
CA ASP A 146 -1.88 0.52 -18.22
C ASP A 146 -2.56 0.94 -19.53
N SER A 147 -3.24 -0.01 -20.18
CA SER A 147 -3.83 0.15 -21.50
C SER A 147 -5.14 -0.61 -21.61
N LEU A 148 -6.00 -0.11 -22.49
CA LEU A 148 -7.32 -0.68 -22.71
C LEU A 148 -7.63 -0.80 -24.18
N THR A 149 -8.14 -1.98 -24.58
CA THR A 149 -8.51 -2.23 -25.97
C THR A 149 -9.96 -1.77 -26.24
N PRO A 150 -10.27 -1.29 -27.46
CA PRO A 150 -11.64 -0.89 -27.84
C PRO A 150 -12.68 -1.99 -27.62
N ASN A 151 -12.34 -3.26 -27.91
CA ASN A 151 -13.26 -4.38 -27.67
C ASN A 151 -13.59 -4.58 -26.18
N LYS A 152 -12.61 -4.34 -25.30
CA LYS A 152 -12.81 -4.43 -23.85
C LYS A 152 -13.67 -3.25 -23.36
N LEU A 153 -13.48 -2.05 -23.91
CA LEU A 153 -14.37 -0.90 -23.68
C LEU A 153 -15.82 -1.21 -24.02
N LEU A 154 -16.09 -1.68 -25.24
CA LEU A 154 -17.44 -1.98 -25.72
C LEU A 154 -18.13 -3.03 -24.86
N ARG A 155 -17.44 -4.15 -24.59
CA ARG A 155 -17.98 -5.26 -23.81
C ARG A 155 -18.34 -4.87 -22.38
N ILE A 156 -17.55 -4.03 -21.73
CA ILE A 156 -17.81 -3.68 -20.33
C ILE A 156 -18.85 -2.55 -20.25
N SER A 157 -18.80 -1.57 -21.16
CA SER A 157 -19.76 -0.46 -21.27
C SER A 157 -21.15 -0.88 -21.77
N ARG A 158 -21.29 -2.11 -22.29
CA ARG A 158 -22.51 -2.66 -22.91
C ARG A 158 -23.03 -1.84 -24.09
N LEU A 159 -22.11 -1.17 -24.80
CA LEU A 159 -22.38 -0.46 -26.05
C LEU A 159 -22.51 -1.41 -27.26
N ASP A 160 -22.45 -2.72 -27.02
CA ASP A 160 -22.57 -3.79 -28.00
C ASP A 160 -24.00 -4.37 -28.09
N GLY A 161 -24.98 -3.82 -27.34
CA GLY A 161 -26.36 -4.32 -27.27
C GLY A 161 -27.44 -3.30 -27.63
N GLU A 162 -28.68 -3.79 -27.81
CA GLU A 162 -29.87 -3.02 -28.26
C GLU A 162 -30.34 -1.90 -27.32
N GLU A 163 -29.86 -1.86 -26.06
CA GLU A 163 -30.34 -0.92 -25.04
C GLU A 163 -29.63 0.45 -25.02
N LYS A 164 -28.41 0.56 -25.56
CA LYS A 164 -27.61 1.80 -25.51
C LYS A 164 -26.73 1.97 -26.76
N ASP A 165 -27.15 2.86 -27.66
CA ASP A 165 -26.41 3.17 -28.90
C ASP A 165 -25.25 4.17 -28.71
N TYR A 166 -25.32 4.98 -27.65
CA TYR A 166 -24.28 5.98 -27.36
C TYR A 166 -24.15 6.24 -25.86
N ILE A 167 -22.99 6.75 -25.47
CA ILE A 167 -22.70 7.20 -24.11
C ILE A 167 -21.84 8.46 -24.19
N GLN A 168 -21.97 9.36 -23.21
CA GLN A 168 -21.05 10.48 -23.11
C GLN A 168 -19.67 9.98 -22.71
N ALA A 169 -18.62 10.54 -23.32
CA ALA A 169 -17.24 10.14 -23.04
C ALA A 169 -16.88 10.28 -21.55
N GLU A 170 -17.37 11.34 -20.89
CA GLU A 170 -17.17 11.55 -19.44
C GLU A 170 -17.81 10.44 -18.60
N GLU A 171 -19.01 10.00 -18.97
CA GLU A 171 -19.70 8.90 -18.29
C GLU A 171 -18.91 7.59 -18.46
N LEU A 172 -18.42 7.31 -19.67
CA LEU A 172 -17.58 6.13 -19.95
C LEU A 172 -16.29 6.15 -19.12
N VAL A 173 -15.63 7.31 -19.03
CA VAL A 173 -14.44 7.47 -18.17
C VAL A 173 -14.80 7.24 -16.70
N SER A 174 -15.96 7.72 -16.24
CA SER A 174 -16.40 7.53 -14.85
C SER A 174 -16.56 6.05 -14.48
N TYR A 175 -16.95 5.18 -15.41
CA TYR A 175 -17.19 3.75 -15.15
C TYR A 175 -15.93 3.02 -14.68
N PHE A 176 -14.76 3.37 -15.22
CA PHE A 176 -13.46 2.81 -14.80
C PHE A 176 -13.20 2.97 -13.32
N PHE A 177 -13.59 4.12 -12.77
CA PHE A 177 -13.37 4.43 -11.38
C PHE A 177 -14.53 4.01 -10.50
N ARG A 178 -15.76 3.92 -11.05
CA ARG A 178 -16.97 3.58 -10.31
C ARG A 178 -17.09 2.10 -10.01
N PHE A 179 -16.97 1.27 -11.04
CA PHE A 179 -17.41 -0.10 -10.93
C PHE A 179 -16.22 -1.06 -10.73
N PRO A 180 -16.20 -1.87 -9.65
CA PRO A 180 -15.05 -2.70 -9.34
C PRO A 180 -14.84 -3.92 -10.26
N ASN A 181 -15.79 -4.17 -11.17
CA ASN A 181 -15.67 -5.18 -12.23
C ASN A 181 -14.96 -4.64 -13.49
N TYR A 182 -14.74 -3.33 -13.59
CA TYR A 182 -13.93 -2.75 -14.67
C TYR A 182 -12.44 -2.93 -14.35
N PRO A 183 -11.57 -2.94 -15.37
CA PRO A 183 -10.13 -2.82 -15.18
C PRO A 183 -9.81 -1.68 -14.22
N LYS A 184 -8.97 -1.96 -13.21
CA LYS A 184 -8.37 -0.89 -12.42
C LYS A 184 -7.37 -0.19 -13.33
N LEU A 185 -7.52 1.11 -13.52
CA LEU A 185 -6.59 1.96 -14.26
C LEU A 185 -5.79 2.79 -13.26
#